data_AF-A0A7C2RVB1-F1
#
_entry.id   AF-A0A7C2RVB1-F1
#
_cell.length_a   1.000
_cell.length_b   1.000
_cell.length_c   1.000
_cell.angle_alpha   90.00
_cell.angle_beta   90.00
_cell.angle_gamma   90.00
#
_symmetry.space_group_name_H-M   'P 1'
#
loop_
_entity.id
_entity.type
_entity.pdbx_description
1 polymer ?
#
loop_
_entity_poly.entity_id
_entity_poly.type
_entity_poly.pdbx_seq_one_letter_code
_entity_poly.pdbx_strand_id
1 'polypeptide(L)'
;MQGWPGPLNRIIINDMFWKPRIDSLIDKTLPLQYEFLEKTGRLDNFRIAGGKKSGAFIGLWFNDSDVYKWVEASAYVLVQRWSRDLYEKLLNVVKDISDAQESDGYINTYV
;
A
#
# COMPACT_ATOMS: atom_id res chain seq x y z
N MET A 1 8.41 -33.57 -3.92
CA MET A 1 8.49 -32.10 -4.09
C MET A 1 8.75 -31.49 -2.72
N GLN A 2 10.00 -31.17 -2.42
CA GLN A 2 10.41 -30.55 -1.17
C GLN A 2 11.19 -29.29 -1.59
N GLY A 3 10.63 -28.11 -1.32
CA GLY A 3 11.20 -26.83 -1.77
C GLY A 3 10.22 -25.71 -2.13
N TRP A 4 8.90 -25.92 -2.06
CA TRP A 4 7.93 -24.85 -2.29
C TRP A 4 7.63 -24.09 -0.99
N PRO A 5 7.72 -22.75 -0.94
CA PRO A 5 7.30 -21.98 0.23
C PRO A 5 5.79 -22.21 0.49
N GLY A 6 5.43 -22.57 1.73
CA GLY A 6 4.03 -22.73 2.12
C GLY A 6 3.24 -21.41 2.01
N PRO A 7 1.90 -21.47 1.90
CA PRO A 7 1.09 -20.26 1.79
C PRO A 7 1.15 -19.44 3.09
N LEU A 8 1.18 -18.12 2.96
CA LEU A 8 1.36 -17.18 4.08
C LEU A 8 0.30 -17.36 5.17
N ASN A 9 -0.94 -17.68 4.80
CA ASN A 9 -2.06 -17.88 5.73
C ASN A 9 -1.94 -19.13 6.63
N ARG A 10 -0.90 -19.97 6.44
CA ARG A 10 -0.63 -21.15 7.27
C ARG A 10 0.50 -20.95 8.27
N ILE A 11 1.13 -19.78 8.29
CA ILE A 11 2.28 -19.50 9.16
C ILE A 11 1.90 -18.39 10.13
N ILE A 12 1.86 -18.72 11.43
CA ILE A 12 1.64 -17.76 12.52
C ILE A 12 2.93 -17.67 13.33
N ILE A 13 3.54 -16.48 13.35
CA ILE A 13 4.76 -16.22 14.11
C ILE A 13 4.38 -15.69 15.49
N ASN A 14 4.68 -16.46 16.53
CA ASN A 14 4.29 -16.16 17.92
C ASN A 14 5.44 -16.34 18.91
N ASP A 15 6.62 -15.82 18.58
CA ASP A 15 7.79 -15.84 19.46
C ASP A 15 7.98 -14.49 20.19
N MET A 16 9.04 -14.37 21.00
CA MET A 16 9.34 -13.14 21.72
C MET A 16 10.12 -12.10 20.89
N PHE A 17 10.53 -12.45 19.66
CA PHE A 17 11.41 -11.62 18.84
C PHE A 17 10.67 -10.99 17.66
N TRP A 18 10.06 -11.80 16.80
CA TRP A 18 9.37 -11.37 15.59
C TRP A 18 7.95 -10.88 15.85
N LYS A 19 7.20 -11.51 16.75
CA LYS A 19 5.82 -11.09 17.02
C LYS A 19 5.72 -9.60 17.43
N PRO A 20 6.55 -9.07 18.36
CA PRO A 20 6.49 -7.65 18.70
C PRO A 20 6.81 -6.71 17.53
N ARG A 21 7.64 -7.14 16.57
CA ARG A 21 7.96 -6.36 15.36
C ARG A 21 6.80 -6.35 14.37
N ILE A 22 6.15 -7.49 14.18
CA ILE A 22 4.95 -7.62 13.35
C ILE A 22 3.82 -6.79 13.96
N ASP A 23 3.58 -6.91 15.27
CA ASP A 23 2.57 -6.10 15.96
C ASP A 23 2.89 -4.59 15.79
N SER A 24 4.14 -4.17 15.98
CA SER A 24 4.53 -2.77 15.75
C SER A 24 4.35 -2.31 14.30
N LEU A 25 4.62 -3.18 13.32
CA LEU A 25 4.37 -2.88 11.91
C LEU A 25 2.88 -2.58 11.69
N ILE A 26 2.01 -3.45 12.20
CA ILE A 26 0.56 -3.35 11.96
C ILE A 26 -0.06 -2.21 12.77
N ASP A 27 0.31 -2.07 14.05
CA ASP A 27 -0.31 -1.11 14.98
C ASP A 27 0.22 0.31 14.82
N LYS A 28 1.44 0.49 14.28
CA LYS A 28 2.11 1.80 14.27
C LYS A 28 2.65 2.18 12.90
N THR A 29 3.49 1.33 12.31
CA THR A 29 4.22 1.69 11.09
C THR A 29 3.29 1.84 9.89
N LEU A 30 2.38 0.88 9.66
CA LEU A 30 1.51 0.88 8.49
C LEU A 30 0.48 2.04 8.51
N PRO A 31 -0.16 2.38 9.65
CA PRO A 31 -0.99 3.58 9.76
C PRO A 31 -0.19 4.87 9.53
N LEU A 32 0.98 4.99 10.13
CA LEU A 32 1.83 6.18 9.98
C LEU A 32 2.32 6.36 8.54
N GLN A 33 2.68 5.26 7.87
CA GLN A 33 3.03 5.26 6.45
C GLN A 33 1.87 5.80 5.61
N TYR A 34 0.65 5.29 5.81
CA TYR A 34 -0.54 5.78 5.10
C TYR A 34 -0.74 7.29 5.31
N GLU A 35 -0.62 7.78 6.55
CA GLU A 35 -0.70 9.21 6.83
C GLU A 35 0.36 10.03 6.07
N PHE A 36 1.59 9.52 5.95
CA PHE A 36 2.62 10.20 5.18
C PHE A 36 2.35 10.16 3.67
N LEU A 37 1.80 9.06 3.14
CA LEU A 37 1.40 8.99 1.72
C LEU A 37 0.37 10.07 1.38
N GLU A 38 -0.57 10.35 2.29
CA GLU A 38 -1.53 11.45 2.19
C GLU A 38 -0.82 12.82 2.34
N LYS A 39 -0.14 13.05 3.48
CA LYS A 39 0.44 14.35 3.85
C LYS A 39 1.51 14.85 2.87
N THR A 40 2.20 13.94 2.20
CA THR A 40 3.31 14.27 1.29
C THR A 40 2.92 14.21 -0.19
N GLY A 41 1.62 14.05 -0.49
CA GLY A 41 1.08 14.17 -1.84
C GLY A 41 1.24 12.94 -2.72
N ARG A 42 1.73 11.80 -2.20
CA ARG A 42 1.91 10.57 -2.98
C ARG A 42 0.58 10.01 -3.47
N LEU A 43 -0.45 9.98 -2.61
CA LEU A 43 -1.80 9.59 -3.03
C LEU A 43 -2.49 10.67 -3.87
N ASP A 44 -2.18 11.94 -3.62
CA ASP A 44 -2.71 13.03 -4.43
C ASP A 44 -2.21 12.98 -5.88
N ASN A 45 -0.97 12.54 -6.13
CA ASN A 45 -0.47 12.38 -7.50
C ASN A 45 -1.35 11.41 -8.32
N PHE A 46 -1.80 10.28 -7.74
CA PHE A 46 -2.74 9.37 -8.39
C PHE A 46 -4.11 10.02 -8.59
N ARG A 47 -4.62 10.76 -7.60
CA ARG A 47 -5.90 11.47 -7.72
C ARG A 47 -5.85 12.58 -8.77
N ILE A 48 -4.71 13.21 -8.97
CA ILE A 48 -4.48 14.21 -10.03
C ILE A 48 -4.44 13.53 -11.39
N ALA A 49 -3.63 12.49 -11.55
CA ALA A 49 -3.53 11.72 -12.79
C ALA A 49 -4.89 11.12 -13.22
N GLY A 50 -5.68 10.62 -12.26
CA GLY A 50 -7.03 10.10 -12.50
C GLY A 50 -8.14 11.17 -12.55
N GLY A 51 -7.81 12.46 -12.58
CA GLY A 51 -8.78 13.56 -12.75
C GLY A 51 -9.73 13.80 -11.56
N LYS A 52 -9.47 13.22 -10.39
CA LYS A 52 -10.27 13.41 -9.15
C LYS A 52 -9.87 14.65 -8.36
N LYS A 53 -8.69 15.20 -8.62
CA LYS A 53 -8.12 16.36 -7.94
C LYS A 53 -7.38 17.23 -8.94
N SER A 54 -7.51 18.55 -8.83
CA SER A 54 -6.70 19.48 -9.61
C SER A 54 -5.34 19.70 -8.95
N GLY A 55 -4.29 19.83 -9.74
CA GLY A 55 -2.94 20.12 -9.24
C GLY A 55 -1.85 19.72 -10.22
N ALA A 56 -0.60 19.82 -9.78
CA ALA A 56 0.56 19.29 -10.48
C ALA A 56 1.21 18.19 -9.62
N PHE A 57 1.96 17.31 -10.27
CA PHE A 57 2.75 16.27 -9.60
C PHE A 57 3.69 16.87 -8.53
N ILE A 58 3.84 16.20 -7.39
CA ILE A 58 4.73 16.60 -6.30
C ILE A 58 5.67 15.45 -5.91
N GLY A 59 6.95 15.80 -5.71
CA GLY A 59 7.97 14.93 -5.14
C GLY A 59 8.90 14.30 -6.17
N LEU A 60 9.33 13.06 -5.93
CA LEU A 60 10.30 12.37 -6.79
C LEU A 60 9.56 11.48 -7.79
N TRP A 61 10.09 11.36 -9.01
CA TRP A 61 9.47 10.61 -10.12
C TRP A 61 9.16 9.12 -9.83
N PHE A 62 9.68 8.56 -8.74
CA PHE A 62 9.41 7.18 -8.28
C PHE A 62 8.51 7.11 -7.04
N ASN A 63 7.92 8.22 -6.60
CA ASN A 63 7.07 8.30 -5.41
C ASN A 63 5.87 7.35 -5.46
N ASP A 64 5.38 7.01 -6.66
CA ASP A 64 4.34 6.00 -6.87
C ASP A 64 4.71 4.67 -6.22
N SER A 65 6.00 4.31 -6.23
CA SER A 65 6.49 3.06 -5.63
C SER A 65 6.28 2.98 -4.12
N ASP A 66 6.20 4.11 -3.42
CA ASP A 66 5.91 4.12 -1.98
C ASP A 66 4.46 3.68 -1.72
N VAL A 67 3.53 4.08 -2.60
CA VAL A 67 2.12 3.66 -2.54
C VAL A 67 2.01 2.17 -2.87
N TYR A 68 2.69 1.70 -3.91
CA TYR A 68 2.69 0.28 -4.28
C TYR A 68 3.23 -0.63 -3.17
N LYS A 69 4.33 -0.23 -2.51
CA LYS A 69 4.89 -0.98 -1.37
C LYS A 69 3.96 -0.99 -0.17
N TRP A 70 3.23 0.09 0.07
CA TRP A 70 2.22 0.13 1.13
C TRP A 70 1.02 -0.77 0.83
N VAL A 71 0.58 -0.84 -0.43
CA VAL A 71 -0.45 -1.78 -0.91
C VAL A 71 -0.01 -3.23 -0.68
N GLU A 72 1.23 -3.56 -1.05
CA GLU A 72 1.82 -4.89 -0.83
C GLU A 72 1.85 -5.26 0.67
N ALA A 73 2.40 -4.38 1.51
CA ALA A 73 2.48 -4.62 2.94
C ALA A 73 1.10 -4.80 3.59
N SER A 74 0.12 -3.97 3.18
CA SER A 74 -1.26 -4.06 3.65
C SER A 74 -1.92 -5.38 3.28
N ALA A 75 -1.69 -5.88 2.06
CA ALA A 75 -2.20 -7.18 1.62
C ALA A 75 -1.63 -8.33 2.48
N TYR A 76 -0.33 -8.34 2.77
CA TYR A 76 0.26 -9.35 3.67
C TYR A 76 -0.31 -9.27 5.09
N VAL A 77 -0.48 -8.06 5.62
CA VAL A 77 -1.05 -7.86 6.96
C VAL A 77 -2.48 -8.37 7.04
N LEU A 78 -3.32 -8.11 6.03
CA LEU A 78 -4.71 -8.57 6.02
C LEU A 78 -4.85 -10.10 6.01
N VAL A 79 -3.87 -10.81 5.45
CA VAL A 79 -3.80 -12.28 5.51
C VAL A 79 -3.48 -12.76 6.93
N GLN A 80 -2.60 -12.06 7.66
CA GLN A 80 -2.19 -12.44 9.01
C GLN A 80 -3.19 -11.99 10.09
N ARG A 81 -3.73 -10.77 9.95
CA ARG A 81 -4.63 -10.13 10.91
C ARG A 81 -5.63 -9.25 10.16
N TRP A 82 -6.81 -9.81 9.93
CA TRP A 82 -7.89 -9.11 9.25
C TRP A 82 -8.27 -7.81 9.98
N SER A 83 -8.40 -6.74 9.21
CA SER A 83 -8.89 -5.43 9.66
C SER A 83 -9.76 -4.82 8.58
N ARG A 84 -11.02 -4.57 8.90
CA ARG A 84 -11.96 -3.95 7.95
C ARG A 84 -11.51 -2.56 7.53
N ASP A 85 -11.04 -1.75 8.48
CA ASP A 85 -10.54 -0.39 8.22
C ASP A 85 -9.34 -0.41 7.26
N LEU A 86 -8.36 -1.30 7.48
CA LEU A 86 -7.22 -1.44 6.58
C LEU A 86 -7.66 -1.92 5.19
N TYR A 87 -8.60 -2.86 5.13
CA TYR A 87 -9.12 -3.35 3.86
C TYR A 87 -9.83 -2.26 3.05
N GLU A 88 -10.65 -1.43 3.69
CA GLU A 88 -11.33 -0.31 3.04
C GLU A 88 -10.32 0.75 2.54
N LYS A 89 -9.29 1.08 3.33
CA LYS A 89 -8.20 1.97 2.89
C LYS A 89 -7.44 1.39 1.70
N LEU A 90 -7.11 0.10 1.74
CA LEU A 90 -6.43 -0.60 0.65
C LEU A 90 -7.23 -0.51 -0.65
N LEU A 91 -8.53 -0.80 -0.61
CA LEU A 91 -9.40 -0.71 -1.78
C LEU A 91 -9.49 0.71 -2.34
N ASN A 92 -9.57 1.74 -1.48
CA ASN A 92 -9.58 3.13 -1.91
C ASN A 92 -8.28 3.51 -2.63
N VAL A 93 -7.12 3.11 -2.09
CA VAL A 93 -5.81 3.34 -2.71
C VAL A 93 -5.70 2.61 -4.05
N VAL A 94 -6.11 1.33 -4.11
CA VAL A 94 -6.12 0.57 -5.37
C VAL A 94 -7.04 1.21 -6.40
N LYS A 95 -8.17 1.79 -5.99
CA LYS A 95 -9.06 2.55 -6.88
C LYS A 95 -8.38 3.81 -7.40
N ASP A 96 -7.68 4.57 -6.55
CA ASP A 96 -6.92 5.76 -6.98
C ASP A 96 -5.83 5.39 -8.00
N ILE A 97 -5.12 4.27 -7.79
CA ILE A 97 -4.16 3.73 -8.76
C ILE A 97 -4.85 3.35 -10.08
N SER A 98 -5.95 2.60 -10.01
CA SER A 98 -6.66 2.13 -11.20
C SER A 98 -7.25 3.26 -12.03
N ASP A 99 -7.75 4.32 -11.39
CA ASP A 99 -8.33 5.46 -12.10
C ASP A 99 -7.26 6.37 -12.73
N ALA A 100 -6.00 6.27 -12.27
CA ALA A 100 -4.86 6.99 -12.84
C ALA A 100 -4.21 6.28 -14.04
N GLN A 101 -4.59 5.02 -14.30
CA GLN A 101 -4.05 4.25 -15.43
C GLN A 101 -4.64 4.74 -16.75
N GLU A 102 -3.78 4.96 -17.75
CA GLU A 102 -4.20 5.32 -19.10
C GLU A 102 -4.81 4.13 -19.85
N SER A 103 -5.53 4.41 -20.94
CA SER A 103 -6.26 3.38 -21.71
C SER A 103 -5.37 2.30 -22.34
N ASP A 104 -4.09 2.59 -22.55
CA ASP A 104 -3.10 1.63 -23.08
C ASP A 104 -2.38 0.84 -21.97
N GLY A 105 -2.71 1.12 -20.71
CA GLY A 105 -2.15 0.50 -19.53
C GLY A 105 -0.97 1.26 -18.92
N TYR A 106 -0.52 2.38 -19.49
CA TYR A 106 0.54 3.19 -18.89
C TYR A 106 0.11 3.71 -17.52
N ILE A 107 1.03 3.63 -16.56
CA ILE A 107 0.83 4.21 -15.23
C ILE A 107 2.15 4.69 -14.64
N ASN A 108 2.30 6.00 -14.60
CA ASN A 108 3.29 6.72 -13.83
C ASN A 108 2.75 8.15 -13.68
N THR A 109 2.56 8.61 -12.45
CA THR A 109 1.95 9.92 -12.20
C THR A 109 2.90 11.09 -12.50
N TYR A 110 4.19 10.81 -12.73
CA TYR A 110 5.16 11.77 -13.25
C TYR A 110 5.11 11.79 -14.78
N VAL A 111 4.20 12.61 -15.32
CA VAL A 111 4.07 12.94 -16.75
C VAL A 111 3.96 14.44 -16.96
#